data_AF-A0A935QR61-F1
#
_entry.id   AF-A0A935QR61-F1
#
_cell.length_a   1.000
_cell.length_b   1.000
_cell.length_c   1.000
_cell.angle_alpha   90.00
_cell.angle_beta   90.00
_cell.angle_gamma   90.00
#
_symmetry.space_group_name_H-M   'P 1'
#
loop_
_entity.id
_entity.type
_entity.pdbx_description
1 polymer ?
#
loop_
_entity_poly.entity_id
_entity_poly.type
_entity_poly.pdbx_seq_one_letter_code
_entity_poly.pdbx_strand_id
1 'polypeptide(L)'
;MHLCSPFDEALAQHGPPAVFVRDMEGQLRAEPDLSRDGWERCRARGVVPTLDPSFALVRDRATGFVSLCFVSGRALLEAHTRADVRFYPSEEEAQAALTALGRPPVVKTPWG
;
A
#
# COMPACT_ATOMS: atom_id res chain seq x y z
N MET A 1 -5.92 -5.26 -11.74
CA MET A 1 -5.96 -5.66 -10.31
C MET A 1 -6.39 -7.10 -10.20
N HIS A 2 -5.47 -8.00 -9.85
CA HIS A 2 -5.78 -9.41 -9.61
C HIS A 2 -5.67 -9.68 -8.10
N LEU A 3 -6.81 -9.80 -7.43
CA LEU A 3 -6.88 -10.16 -6.01
C LEU A 3 -6.81 -11.67 -5.86
N CYS A 4 -6.21 -12.13 -4.76
CA CYS A 4 -5.85 -13.54 -4.54
C CYS A 4 -7.08 -14.45 -4.40
N SER A 5 -8.18 -13.92 -3.87
CA SER A 5 -9.39 -14.69 -3.64
C SER A 5 -10.66 -13.83 -3.80
N PRO A 6 -11.84 -14.45 -3.99
CA PRO A 6 -13.12 -13.73 -3.94
C PRO A 6 -13.36 -13.02 -2.61
N PHE A 7 -12.77 -13.51 -1.52
CA PHE A 7 -12.83 -12.83 -0.22
C PHE A 7 -12.02 -11.54 -0.21
N ASP A 8 -10.79 -11.56 -0.73
CA ASP A 8 -9.97 -10.36 -0.86
C ASP A 8 -10.64 -9.33 -1.77
N GLU A 9 -11.33 -9.79 -2.82
CA GLU A 9 -12.13 -8.94 -3.70
C GLU A 9 -13.31 -8.27 -3.00
N ALA A 10 -14.12 -9.03 -2.27
CA ALA A 10 -15.20 -8.48 -1.47
C ALA A 10 -14.68 -7.50 -0.40
N LEU A 11 -13.55 -7.83 0.25
CA LEU A 11 -12.92 -6.99 1.26
C LEU A 11 -12.42 -5.66 0.66
N ALA A 12 -11.80 -5.70 -0.51
CA ALA A 12 -11.30 -4.51 -1.20
C ALA A 12 -12.44 -3.56 -1.64
N GLN A 13 -13.58 -4.11 -2.06
CA GLN A 13 -14.70 -3.34 -2.61
C GLN A 13 -15.71 -2.86 -1.56
N HIS A 14 -15.96 -3.68 -0.53
CA HIS A 14 -17.09 -3.49 0.37
C HIS A 14 -16.74 -3.64 1.85
N GLY A 15 -15.54 -4.15 2.17
CA GLY A 15 -15.12 -4.30 3.54
C GLY A 15 -14.56 -3.02 4.15
N PRO A 16 -14.05 -3.10 5.40
CA PRO A 16 -13.27 -2.01 5.99
C PRO A 16 -12.02 -1.73 5.15
N PRO A 17 -11.53 -0.48 5.12
CA PRO A 17 -10.22 -0.15 4.56
C PRO A 17 -9.12 -1.12 5.02
N ALA A 18 -8.36 -1.62 4.05
CA ALA A 18 -7.31 -2.61 4.23
C ALA A 18 -6.14 -2.34 3.27
N VAL A 19 -4.98 -2.88 3.63
CA VAL A 19 -3.75 -2.89 2.81
C VAL A 19 -3.61 -4.26 2.17
N PHE A 20 -3.21 -4.28 0.91
CA PHE A 20 -2.99 -5.49 0.12
C PHE A 20 -1.59 -5.45 -0.48
N VAL A 21 -0.90 -6.58 -0.41
CA VAL A 21 0.47 -6.75 -0.93
C VAL A 21 0.48 -7.85 -1.97
N ARG A 22 1.47 -7.82 -2.88
CA ARG A 22 1.65 -8.92 -3.83
C ARG A 22 2.22 -10.14 -3.12
N ASP A 23 1.63 -11.30 -3.35
CA ASP A 23 2.16 -12.59 -2.95
C ASP A 23 3.24 -13.09 -3.93
N MET A 24 3.70 -14.33 -3.73
CA MET A 24 4.71 -14.96 -4.58
C MET A 24 4.24 -15.23 -6.02
N GLU A 25 2.93 -15.27 -6.25
CA GLU A 25 2.30 -15.42 -7.58
C GLU A 25 1.99 -14.06 -8.22
N GLY A 26 2.27 -12.96 -7.51
CA GLY A 26 2.02 -11.60 -7.95
C GLY A 26 0.57 -11.12 -7.74
N GLN A 27 -0.26 -11.93 -7.08
CA GLN A 27 -1.64 -11.59 -6.75
C GLN A 27 -1.70 -10.75 -5.48
N LEU A 28 -2.68 -9.84 -5.40
CA LEU A 28 -2.86 -8.97 -4.26
C LEU A 28 -3.66 -9.68 -3.18
N ARG A 29 -3.06 -9.81 -2.00
CA ARG A 29 -3.66 -10.43 -0.82
C ARG A 29 -3.73 -9.43 0.31
N ALA A 30 -4.82 -9.44 1.08
CA ALA A 30 -4.93 -8.61 2.26
C ALA A 30 -3.79 -8.91 3.24
N GLU A 31 -3.18 -7.86 3.77
CA GLU A 31 -2.12 -7.93 4.77
C GLU A 31 -2.67 -7.41 6.11
N PRO A 32 -3.12 -8.31 7.01
CA PRO A 32 -3.81 -7.92 8.23
C PRO A 32 -2.94 -7.10 9.18
N ASP A 33 -1.64 -7.38 9.24
CA ASP A 33 -0.76 -6.69 10.18
C ASP A 33 -0.50 -5.24 9.74
N LEU A 34 -0.25 -5.01 8.45
CA LEU A 34 -0.14 -3.64 7.91
C LEU A 34 -1.46 -2.88 8.01
N SER A 35 -2.59 -3.57 7.80
CA SER A 35 -3.91 -2.97 7.96
C SER A 35 -4.13 -2.53 9.40
N ARG A 36 -3.86 -3.40 10.38
CA ARG A 36 -4.00 -3.09 11.82
C ARG A 36 -3.15 -1.90 12.23
N ASP A 37 -1.88 -1.90 11.85
CA ASP A 37 -0.94 -0.81 12.13
C ASP A 37 -1.41 0.52 11.49
N GLY A 38 -1.95 0.48 10.26
CA GLY A 38 -2.62 1.62 9.64
C GLY A 38 -3.80 2.16 10.46
N TRP A 39 -4.69 1.27 10.90
CA TRP A 39 -5.84 1.64 11.73
C TRP A 39 -5.44 2.23 13.09
N GLU A 40 -4.41 1.68 13.75
CA GLU A 40 -3.89 2.21 15.01
C GLU A 40 -3.36 3.63 14.84
N ARG A 41 -2.62 3.91 13.75
CA ARG A 41 -2.16 5.27 13.42
C ARG A 41 -3.33 6.22 13.14
N CYS A 42 -4.34 5.79 12.40
CA CYS A 42 -5.52 6.61 12.14
C CYS A 42 -6.27 6.93 13.44
N ARG A 43 -6.46 5.92 14.32
CA ARG A 43 -7.08 6.10 15.64
C ARG A 43 -6.30 7.11 16.50
N ALA A 44 -4.98 7.00 16.57
CA ALA A 44 -4.14 7.94 17.33
C ALA A 44 -4.26 9.39 16.85
N ARG A 45 -4.63 9.60 15.57
CA ARG A 45 -4.85 10.90 14.95
C ARG A 45 -6.32 11.36 14.96
N GLY A 46 -7.25 10.55 15.48
CA GLY A 46 -8.68 10.83 15.42
C GLY A 46 -9.27 10.77 14.00
N VAL A 47 -8.61 10.03 13.08
CA VAL A 47 -9.05 9.84 11.69
C VAL A 47 -9.81 8.52 11.59
N VAL A 48 -10.97 8.54 10.94
CA VAL A 48 -11.70 7.31 10.55
C VAL A 48 -11.43 7.07 9.06
N PRO A 49 -10.68 6.02 8.69
CA PRO A 49 -10.46 5.65 7.30
C PRO A 49 -11.77 5.38 6.57
N THR A 50 -11.90 5.94 5.36
CA THR A 50 -12.98 5.62 4.42
C THR A 50 -12.42 4.83 3.24
N LEU A 51 -13.31 4.19 2.48
CA LEU A 51 -12.92 3.61 1.20
C LEU A 51 -12.48 4.73 0.25
N ASP A 52 -11.24 4.64 -0.17
CA ASP A 52 -10.55 5.51 -1.12
C ASP A 52 -9.42 4.68 -1.74
N PRO A 53 -9.75 3.81 -2.73
CA PRO A 53 -8.81 2.86 -3.28
C PRO A 53 -7.67 3.52 -4.04
N SER A 54 -6.44 3.04 -3.85
CA SER A 54 -5.26 3.56 -4.53
C SER A 54 -4.14 2.55 -4.60
N PHE A 55 -3.27 2.70 -5.60
CA PHE A 55 -1.97 2.03 -5.63
C PHE A 55 -0.94 2.92 -4.97
N ALA A 56 -0.07 2.33 -4.17
CA ALA A 56 0.96 3.07 -3.45
C ALA A 56 2.30 2.37 -3.60
N LEU A 57 3.35 3.14 -3.87
CA LEU A 57 4.69 2.71 -3.55
C LEU A 57 4.99 3.10 -2.11
N VAL A 58 5.58 2.18 -1.36
CA VAL A 58 5.99 2.36 0.03
C VAL A 58 7.49 2.17 0.10
N ARG A 59 8.21 3.23 0.42
CA ARG A 59 9.66 3.24 0.59
C ARG A 59 9.99 3.12 2.06
N ASP A 60 10.58 2.03 2.47
CA ASP A 60 11.11 1.90 3.83
C ASP A 60 12.26 2.91 4.05
N ARG A 61 12.17 3.73 5.11
CA ARG A 61 13.14 4.80 5.35
C ARG A 61 14.52 4.29 5.76
N ALA A 62 14.59 3.11 6.37
CA ALA A 62 15.84 2.55 6.90
C ALA A 62 16.69 1.91 5.79
N THR A 63 16.04 1.16 4.89
CA THR A 63 16.69 0.39 3.83
C THR A 63 16.62 1.07 2.46
N GLY A 64 15.65 1.97 2.27
CA GLY A 64 15.33 2.55 0.97
C GLY A 64 14.59 1.59 0.04
N PHE A 65 14.26 0.36 0.49
CA PHE A 65 13.54 -0.61 -0.32
C PHE A 65 12.13 -0.13 -0.63
N VAL A 66 11.70 -0.31 -1.88
CA VAL A 66 10.39 0.13 -2.37
C VAL A 66 9.53 -1.07 -2.72
N SER A 67 8.36 -1.15 -2.11
CA SER A 67 7.33 -2.14 -2.43
C SER A 67 6.09 -1.48 -3.01
N LEU A 68 5.44 -2.17 -3.95
CA LEU A 68 4.11 -1.80 -4.45
C LEU A 68 3.03 -2.46 -3.60
N CYS A 69 2.06 -1.66 -3.17
CA CYS A 69 0.87 -2.10 -2.44
C CYS A 69 -0.38 -1.54 -3.11
N PHE A 70 -1.50 -2.22 -2.89
CA PHE A 70 -2.83 -1.66 -3.09
C PHE A 70 -3.43 -1.36 -1.71
N VAL A 71 -4.16 -0.26 -1.58
CA VAL A 71 -4.84 0.10 -0.33
C VAL A 71 -6.25 0.51 -0.66
N SER A 72 -7.25 -0.04 0.02
CA SER A 72 -8.66 0.32 -0.20
C SER A 72 -9.07 1.61 0.53
N GLY A 73 -8.21 2.16 1.40
CA GLY A 73 -8.36 3.51 1.97
C GLY A 73 -7.02 4.19 2.25
N ARG A 74 -6.68 5.24 1.48
CA ARG A 74 -5.38 5.95 1.52
C ARG A 74 -4.92 6.38 2.91
N ALA A 75 -5.84 6.79 3.76
CA ALA A 75 -5.56 7.25 5.13
C ALA A 75 -4.72 6.25 5.95
N LEU A 76 -4.83 4.94 5.66
CA LEU A 76 -4.04 3.89 6.31
C LEU A 76 -2.53 4.03 6.08
N LEU A 77 -2.11 4.67 4.98
CA LEU A 77 -0.70 4.80 4.59
C LEU A 77 -0.15 6.25 4.69
N GLU A 78 -0.99 7.29 4.70
CA GLU A 78 -0.54 8.70 4.60
C GLU A 78 0.36 9.21 5.74
N ALA A 79 0.33 8.62 6.94
CA ALA A 79 1.17 9.03 8.07
C ALA A 79 2.09 7.91 8.55
N HIS A 80 2.67 7.15 7.62
CA HIS A 80 3.56 6.05 7.97
C HIS A 80 4.83 6.57 8.67
N THR A 81 5.09 6.10 9.88
CA THR A 81 6.23 6.57 10.70
C THR A 81 7.57 6.05 10.18
N ARG A 82 7.56 4.87 9.55
CA ARG A 82 8.77 4.17 9.10
C ARG A 82 8.99 4.22 7.58
N ALA A 83 8.04 4.76 6.82
CA ALA A 83 8.09 4.72 5.36
C ALA A 83 7.64 6.03 4.75
N ASP A 84 8.16 6.31 3.55
CA ASP A 84 7.61 7.33 2.68
C ASP A 84 6.62 6.66 1.73
N VAL A 85 5.50 7.32 1.43
CA VAL A 85 4.42 6.74 0.63
C VAL A 85 4.13 7.66 -0.54
N ARG A 86 4.02 7.08 -1.74
CA ARG A 86 3.59 7.80 -2.93
C ARG A 86 2.43 7.05 -3.57
N PHE A 87 1.32 7.76 -3.75
CA PHE A 87 0.12 7.22 -4.37
C PHE A 87 0.12 7.42 -5.87
N TYR A 88 -0.54 6.50 -6.57
CA TYR A 88 -0.69 6.46 -8.01
C TYR A 88 -2.16 6.21 -8.35
N PRO A 89 -2.66 6.79 -9.44
CA PRO A 89 -4.06 6.65 -9.85
C PRO A 89 -4.38 5.27 -10.42
N SER A 90 -3.37 4.49 -10.83
CA SER A 90 -3.56 3.17 -11.44
C SER A 90 -2.43 2.19 -11.08
N GLU A 91 -2.73 0.89 -11.22
CA GLU A 91 -1.74 -0.19 -11.06
C GLU A 91 -0.61 -0.04 -12.08
N GLU A 92 -0.96 0.31 -13.32
CA GLU A 92 -0.03 0.47 -14.43
C GLU A 92 1.01 1.55 -14.14
N GLU A 93 0.57 2.73 -13.69
CA GLU A 93 1.49 3.83 -13.36
C GLU A 93 2.38 3.49 -12.17
N ALA A 94 1.82 2.86 -11.13
CA ALA A 94 2.59 2.44 -9.96
C ALA A 94 3.64 1.38 -10.33
N GLN A 95 3.26 0.43 -11.19
CA GLN A 95 4.15 -0.63 -11.66
C GLN A 95 5.24 -0.10 -12.59
N ALA A 96 4.92 0.86 -13.47
CA ALA A 96 5.90 1.54 -14.32
C ALA A 96 6.91 2.30 -13.46
N ALA A 97 6.44 3.05 -12.45
CA ALA A 97 7.30 3.76 -11.51
C ALA A 97 8.21 2.80 -10.71
N LEU A 98 7.69 1.67 -10.22
CA LEU A 98 8.50 0.66 -9.53
C LEU A 98 9.57 0.08 -10.46
N THR A 99 9.20 -0.22 -11.71
CA THR A 99 10.11 -0.82 -12.70
C THR A 99 11.26 0.12 -13.05
N ALA A 100 11.00 1.43 -13.11
CA ALA A 100 12.01 2.45 -13.36
C ALA A 100 13.10 2.52 -12.26
N LEU A 101 12.85 1.98 -11.06
CA LEU A 101 13.83 1.91 -9.98
C LEU A 101 14.87 0.79 -10.16
N GLY A 102 14.63 -0.15 -11.08
CA GLY A 102 15.49 -1.31 -11.30
C GLY A 102 15.27 -2.45 -10.31
N ARG A 103 16.24 -3.38 -10.25
CA ARG A 103 16.19 -4.58 -9.39
C ARG A 103 17.50 -4.69 -8.58
N PRO A 104 17.45 -4.65 -7.24
CA PRO A 104 16.27 -4.43 -6.40
C PRO A 104 15.74 -2.98 -6.50
N PRO A 105 14.43 -2.75 -6.29
CA PRO A 105 13.85 -1.41 -6.30
C PRO A 105 14.25 -0.66 -5.00
N VAL A 106 15.31 0.14 -5.07
CA VAL A 106 15.86 0.85 -3.90
C VAL A 106 16.04 2.34 -4.22
N VAL A 107 15.56 3.20 -3.33
CA VAL A 107 15.73 4.67 -3.39
C VAL A 107 16.38 5.16 -2.11
N LYS A 108 17.59 5.71 -2.20
CA LYS A 108 18.33 6.18 -1.01
C LYS A 108 17.87 7.54 -0.49
N THR A 109 17.28 8.37 -1.35
CA THR A 109 16.76 9.69 -0.98
C THR A 109 15.29 9.62 -0.57
N PRO A 110 14.83 10.46 0.37
CA PRO A 110 13.41 10.59 0.68
C PRO A 110 12.59 10.94 -0.56
N TRP A 111 11.33 10.52 -0.58
CA TRP A 111 10.38 11.10 -1.53
C TRP A 111 9.92 12.46 -1.02
N GLY A 112 10.05 13.47 -1.87
CA GLY A 112 9.34 14.73 -1.72
C GLY A 112 7.86 14.56 -1.99
#